data_AF-A0A968JMN7-F1
#
_entry.id   AF-A0A968JMN7-F1
#
_cell.length_a   1.000
_cell.length_b   1.000
_cell.length_c   1.000
_cell.angle_alpha   90.00
_cell.angle_beta   90.00
_cell.angle_gamma   90.00
#
_symmetry.space_group_name_H-M   'P 1'
#
loop_
_entity.id
_entity.type
_entity.pdbx_description
1 polymer ?
#
loop_
_entity_poly.entity_id
_entity_poly.type
_entity_poly.pdbx_seq_one_letter_code
_entity_poly.pdbx_strand_id
1 'polypeptide(L)'
;MWQQDFYDIERKEGWKYGVYFHHQLWGSGPHLAQGVPPSKTHEMFKKAKTTGANEYAIMNVSNIREFPLALESSSAMLWTLDNFDAKQYLENWCTRRFPLAAETAVAAYQQFFDSYELVGERQVPGYLDGQQRMRASAILKDLERQLDDPNAYQKASSSWNNRSDAFYRSLSDMNPASNLPLDTILPQVKRQLVHLNQAEELAETALADLKDTSKAFFETNLLAQIHILSGVGQWLAHCIQAKQAADKNDWATAKQELEQALLAFTTIKKGQQLAAKGKWQDWYRGDKKMNLPSAEAQTKAVLLKIKQ
;
A
#
# COMPACT_ATOMS: atom_id res chain seq x y z
N MET A 1 4.17 -13.05 3.44
CA MET A 1 4.22 -14.51 3.22
C MET A 1 5.51 -14.83 2.47
N TRP A 2 6.08 -16.03 2.66
CA TRP A 2 7.19 -16.51 1.83
C TRP A 2 6.71 -17.01 0.46
N GLN A 3 7.50 -16.77 -0.59
CA GLN A 3 7.23 -17.26 -1.94
C GLN A 3 7.32 -18.79 -2.03
N GLN A 4 6.82 -19.38 -3.12
CA GLN A 4 6.75 -20.82 -3.30
C GLN A 4 8.12 -21.53 -3.22
N ASP A 5 9.15 -20.89 -3.77
CA ASP A 5 10.54 -21.38 -3.76
C ASP A 5 11.11 -21.61 -2.34
N PHE A 6 10.67 -20.83 -1.36
CA PHE A 6 11.04 -21.02 0.05
C PHE A 6 10.64 -22.40 0.58
N TYR A 7 9.54 -22.96 0.08
CA TYR A 7 9.02 -24.27 0.48
C TYR A 7 9.59 -25.41 -0.34
N ASP A 8 9.84 -25.16 -1.63
CA ASP A 8 10.24 -26.20 -2.58
C ASP A 8 11.74 -26.48 -2.57
N ILE A 9 12.55 -25.56 -2.04
CA ILE A 9 14.00 -25.72 -2.01
C ILE A 9 14.45 -26.81 -1.03
N GLU A 10 15.16 -27.81 -1.55
CA GLU A 10 15.78 -28.85 -0.74
C GLU A 10 16.92 -28.26 0.12
N ARG A 11 16.81 -28.42 1.44
CA ARG A 11 17.84 -27.98 2.40
C ARG A 11 18.93 -29.04 2.50
N LYS A 12 20.15 -28.67 2.17
CA LYS A 12 21.33 -29.55 2.21
C LYS A 12 22.02 -29.44 3.56
N GLU A 13 22.47 -30.59 4.07
CA GLU A 13 23.28 -30.64 5.28
C GLU A 13 24.59 -29.82 5.11
N GLY A 14 24.99 -29.13 6.17
CA GLY A 14 26.18 -28.26 6.16
C GLY A 14 25.99 -26.89 5.48
N TRP A 15 24.86 -26.64 4.85
CA TRP A 15 24.55 -25.34 4.23
C TRP A 15 23.78 -24.44 5.18
N LYS A 16 24.09 -23.15 5.14
CA LYS A 16 23.44 -22.10 5.92
C LYS A 16 22.41 -21.39 5.08
N TYR A 17 21.20 -21.23 5.61
CA TYR A 17 20.08 -20.61 4.91
C TYR A 17 19.57 -19.39 5.66
N GLY A 18 19.20 -18.37 4.91
CA GLY A 18 18.57 -17.16 5.42
C GLY A 18 17.42 -16.71 4.54
N VAL A 19 16.80 -15.60 4.93
CA VAL A 19 15.62 -15.06 4.24
C VAL A 19 15.82 -13.62 3.80
N TYR A 20 15.20 -13.28 2.67
CA TYR A 20 15.07 -11.91 2.18
C TYR A 20 13.60 -11.47 2.31
N PHE A 21 13.33 -10.56 3.25
CA PHE A 21 11.98 -10.13 3.61
C PHE A 21 11.69 -8.72 3.10
N HIS A 22 10.47 -8.46 2.64
CA HIS A 22 10.06 -7.14 2.15
C HIS A 22 9.13 -6.45 3.16
N HIS A 23 9.61 -5.37 3.77
CA HIS A 23 8.73 -4.36 4.37
C HIS A 23 8.27 -3.35 3.34
N GLN A 24 9.08 -3.11 2.31
CA GLN A 24 8.76 -2.32 1.13
C GLN A 24 8.92 -3.18 -0.12
N LEU A 25 7.97 -3.13 -1.06
CA LEU A 25 8.09 -3.76 -2.38
C LEU A 25 7.43 -2.88 -3.45
N TRP A 26 8.21 -2.38 -4.41
CA TRP A 26 7.67 -1.54 -5.48
C TRP A 26 6.82 -2.34 -6.47
N GLY A 27 5.66 -1.79 -6.83
CA GLY A 27 4.69 -2.39 -7.72
C GLY A 27 3.68 -3.23 -6.96
N SER A 28 4.05 -4.43 -6.51
CA SER A 28 3.12 -5.36 -5.87
C SER A 28 2.95 -5.18 -4.36
N GLY A 29 3.60 -4.20 -3.73
CA GLY A 29 3.57 -4.03 -2.28
C GLY A 29 3.58 -2.57 -1.80
N PRO A 30 3.82 -2.36 -0.49
CA PRO A 30 3.86 -1.02 0.11
C PRO A 30 5.05 -0.21 -0.43
N HIS A 31 4.89 1.10 -0.63
CA HIS A 31 5.98 2.03 -0.99
C HIS A 31 6.09 3.26 -0.08
N LEU A 32 5.03 4.07 -0.02
CA LEU A 32 4.94 5.32 0.76
C LEU A 32 4.15 5.15 2.07
N ALA A 33 3.45 4.03 2.22
CA ALA A 33 2.70 3.66 3.41
C ALA A 33 3.13 2.27 3.90
N GLN A 34 3.14 2.05 5.21
CA GLN A 34 3.47 0.76 5.81
C GLN A 34 2.37 -0.27 5.54
N GLY A 35 2.74 -1.50 5.15
CA GLY A 35 1.77 -2.56 4.83
C GLY A 35 1.89 -3.83 5.66
N VAL A 36 2.92 -3.94 6.52
CA VAL A 36 3.22 -5.18 7.26
C VAL A 36 3.28 -4.88 8.76
N PRO A 37 2.33 -5.39 9.57
CA PRO A 37 2.40 -5.20 11.01
C PRO A 37 3.52 -6.04 11.66
N PRO A 38 4.00 -5.66 12.87
CA PRO A 38 4.98 -6.46 13.61
C PRO A 38 4.54 -7.91 13.84
N SER A 39 3.25 -8.16 14.05
CA SER A 39 2.68 -9.51 14.24
C SER A 39 2.90 -10.40 13.02
N LYS A 40 2.66 -9.87 11.81
CA LYS A 40 2.88 -10.62 10.58
C LYS A 40 4.36 -10.89 10.34
N THR A 41 5.21 -9.93 10.67
CA THR A 41 6.66 -10.07 10.60
C THR A 41 7.13 -11.20 11.53
N HIS A 42 6.60 -11.24 12.76
CA HIS A 42 6.90 -12.28 13.75
C HIS A 42 6.50 -13.68 13.29
N GLU A 43 5.28 -13.82 12.75
CA GLU A 43 4.80 -15.06 12.15
C GLU A 43 5.77 -15.59 11.08
N MET A 44 6.25 -14.70 10.20
CA MET A 44 7.11 -15.06 9.09
C MET A 44 8.51 -15.47 9.51
N PHE A 45 9.12 -14.74 10.46
CA PHE A 45 10.43 -15.13 10.97
C PHE A 45 10.38 -16.39 11.84
N LYS A 46 9.30 -16.62 12.60
CA LYS A 46 9.08 -17.92 13.26
C LYS A 46 9.05 -19.05 12.25
N LYS A 47 8.33 -18.86 11.14
CA LYS A 47 8.28 -19.84 10.05
C LYS A 47 9.64 -20.07 9.37
N ALA A 48 10.44 -19.01 9.19
CA ALA A 48 11.80 -19.12 8.70
C ALA A 48 12.69 -19.95 9.64
N LYS A 49 12.57 -19.73 10.95
CA LYS A 49 13.30 -20.53 11.96
C LYS A 49 12.88 -21.99 11.98
N THR A 50 11.59 -22.30 11.95
CA THR A 50 11.13 -23.71 11.99
C THR A 50 11.49 -24.50 10.74
N THR A 51 11.85 -23.82 9.65
CA THR A 51 12.26 -24.45 8.38
C THR A 51 13.78 -24.40 8.15
N GLY A 52 14.56 -23.97 9.15
CA GLY A 52 16.03 -23.93 9.11
C GLY A 52 16.62 -22.77 8.28
N ALA A 53 15.83 -21.74 7.97
CA ALA A 53 16.25 -20.55 7.22
C ALA A 53 16.49 -19.34 8.15
N ASN A 54 17.33 -19.51 9.18
CA ASN A 54 17.53 -18.55 10.27
C ASN A 54 18.99 -18.13 10.52
N GLU A 55 19.91 -18.40 9.59
CA GLU A 55 21.31 -18.03 9.75
C GLU A 55 21.55 -16.53 9.44
N TYR A 56 20.74 -15.94 8.57
CA TYR A 56 20.74 -14.50 8.30
C TYR A 56 19.35 -14.03 7.83
N ALA A 57 19.09 -12.75 8.02
CA ALA A 57 17.89 -12.08 7.50
C ALA A 57 18.29 -10.76 6.84
N ILE A 58 17.86 -10.56 5.60
CA ILE A 58 18.02 -9.30 4.88
C ILE A 58 16.63 -8.71 4.69
N MET A 59 16.47 -7.41 4.94
CA MET A 59 15.18 -6.73 4.83
C MET A 59 15.22 -5.65 3.76
N ASN A 60 14.32 -5.72 2.80
CA ASN A 60 14.03 -4.63 1.88
C ASN A 60 13.13 -3.61 2.56
N VAL A 61 13.65 -2.43 2.77
CA VAL A 61 12.89 -1.26 3.26
C VAL A 61 12.87 -0.11 2.26
N SER A 62 13.54 -0.23 1.11
CA SER A 62 13.79 0.83 0.11
C SER A 62 14.01 2.21 0.74
N ASN A 63 12.92 2.96 0.95
CA ASN A 63 12.92 4.26 1.59
C ASN A 63 12.76 4.08 3.10
N ILE A 64 13.82 4.33 3.88
CA ILE A 64 13.87 4.04 5.33
C ILE A 64 12.78 4.77 6.12
N ARG A 65 12.36 5.97 5.67
CA ARG A 65 11.61 6.93 6.48
C ARG A 65 10.17 6.52 6.75
N GLU A 66 9.60 5.72 5.86
CA GLU A 66 8.23 5.23 5.96
C GLU A 66 8.11 4.06 6.95
N PHE A 67 9.19 3.28 7.15
CA PHE A 67 9.18 2.02 7.89
C PHE A 67 9.90 2.00 9.28
N PRO A 68 10.00 3.07 10.09
CA PRO A 68 10.61 3.01 11.42
C PRO A 68 10.05 1.94 12.35
N LEU A 69 8.73 1.75 12.43
CA LEU A 69 8.12 0.72 13.28
C LEU A 69 8.56 -0.68 12.82
N ALA A 70 8.51 -0.93 11.51
CA ALA A 70 8.90 -2.19 10.93
C ALA A 70 10.40 -2.49 11.15
N LEU A 71 11.27 -1.50 10.96
CA LEU A 71 12.71 -1.60 11.18
C LEU A 71 13.05 -1.89 12.64
N GLU A 72 12.51 -1.11 13.58
CA GLU A 72 12.82 -1.27 15.00
C GLU A 72 12.27 -2.60 15.54
N SER A 73 11.01 -2.93 15.20
CA SER A 73 10.40 -4.19 15.63
C SER A 73 11.13 -5.40 15.07
N SER A 74 11.52 -5.38 13.79
CA SER A 74 12.27 -6.49 13.19
C SER A 74 13.66 -6.63 13.81
N SER A 75 14.35 -5.51 14.05
CA SER A 75 15.67 -5.54 14.70
C SER A 75 15.58 -6.11 16.11
N ALA A 76 14.57 -5.75 16.89
CA ALA A 76 14.37 -6.31 18.23
C ALA A 76 13.99 -7.81 18.16
N MET A 77 13.05 -8.14 17.27
CA MET A 77 12.52 -9.47 17.07
C MET A 77 13.58 -10.50 16.67
N LEU A 78 14.50 -10.14 15.78
CA LEU A 78 15.52 -11.09 15.30
C LEU A 78 16.48 -11.55 16.41
N TRP A 79 16.67 -10.75 17.46
CA TRP A 79 17.48 -11.13 18.63
C TRP A 79 16.72 -11.95 19.66
N THR A 80 15.39 -11.83 19.73
CA THR A 80 14.56 -12.43 20.79
C THR A 80 13.38 -13.25 20.25
N LEU A 81 13.51 -13.78 19.03
CA LEU A 81 12.40 -14.30 18.22
C LEU A 81 11.43 -15.27 18.96
N ASP A 82 11.98 -16.15 19.81
CA ASP A 82 11.19 -17.15 20.55
C ASP A 82 10.29 -16.50 21.61
N ASN A 83 10.78 -15.45 22.25
CA ASN A 83 10.14 -14.74 23.36
C ASN A 83 9.56 -13.38 22.95
N PHE A 84 9.64 -13.04 21.66
CA PHE A 84 9.12 -11.78 21.15
C PHE A 84 7.59 -11.79 21.20
N ASP A 85 7.00 -10.74 21.75
CA ASP A 85 5.55 -10.51 21.71
C ASP A 85 5.29 -9.26 20.87
N ALA A 86 4.69 -9.47 19.68
CA ALA A 86 4.45 -8.39 18.74
C ALA A 86 3.40 -7.38 19.22
N LYS A 87 2.40 -7.83 20.00
CA LYS A 87 1.37 -6.95 20.55
C LYS A 87 1.98 -6.08 21.64
N GLN A 88 2.66 -6.70 22.60
CA GLN A 88 3.34 -5.98 23.68
C GLN A 88 4.41 -5.03 23.12
N TYR A 89 5.08 -5.42 22.03
CA TYR A 89 6.04 -4.54 21.37
C TYR A 89 5.38 -3.28 20.80
N LEU A 90 4.25 -3.40 20.10
CA LEU A 90 3.53 -2.24 19.58
C LEU A 90 3.07 -1.32 20.71
N GLU A 91 2.52 -1.88 21.79
CA GLU A 91 2.14 -1.13 23.00
C GLU A 91 3.32 -0.37 23.58
N ASN A 92 4.46 -1.04 23.79
CA ASN A 92 5.67 -0.42 24.32
C ASN A 92 6.26 0.63 23.36
N TRP A 93 6.13 0.42 22.06
CA TRP A 93 6.60 1.35 21.04
C TRP A 93 5.77 2.64 21.06
N CYS A 94 4.44 2.54 21.17
CA CYS A 94 3.54 3.67 21.32
C CYS A 94 3.74 4.37 22.67
N THR A 95 3.82 3.66 23.79
CA THR A 95 4.05 4.24 25.12
C THR A 95 5.33 5.06 25.18
N ARG A 96 6.43 4.58 24.59
CA ARG A 96 7.70 5.32 24.56
C ARG A 96 7.65 6.59 23.70
N ARG A 97 6.89 6.56 22.61
CA ARG A 97 6.89 7.66 21.62
C ARG A 97 5.77 8.67 21.83
N PHE A 98 4.66 8.22 22.37
CA PHE A 98 3.39 8.94 22.49
C PHE A 98 2.82 8.79 23.91
N PRO A 99 3.58 9.06 24.97
CA PRO A 99 3.18 8.71 26.34
C PRO A 99 1.85 9.33 26.78
N LEU A 100 1.50 10.51 26.26
CA LEU A 100 0.23 11.19 26.58
C LEU A 100 -0.98 10.65 25.82
N ALA A 101 -0.77 9.84 24.77
CA ALA A 101 -1.82 9.29 23.91
C ALA A 101 -1.58 7.82 23.59
N ALA A 102 -0.91 7.07 24.48
CA ALA A 102 -0.33 5.76 24.16
C ALA A 102 -1.40 4.76 23.69
N GLU A 103 -2.50 4.65 24.44
CA GLU A 103 -3.61 3.75 24.12
C GLU A 103 -4.26 4.09 22.77
N THR A 104 -4.61 5.36 22.57
CA THR A 104 -5.21 5.84 21.31
C THR A 104 -4.26 5.68 20.13
N ALA A 105 -2.95 5.89 20.35
CA ALA A 105 -1.93 5.66 19.33
C ALA A 105 -1.84 4.17 18.95
N VAL A 106 -1.86 3.24 19.92
CA VAL A 106 -1.93 1.80 19.63
C VAL A 106 -3.15 1.47 18.80
N ALA A 107 -4.34 1.97 19.19
CA ALA A 107 -5.57 1.77 18.44
C ALA A 107 -5.47 2.31 17.00
N ALA A 108 -4.89 3.49 16.80
CA ALA A 108 -4.70 4.09 15.48
C ALA A 108 -3.77 3.24 14.57
N TYR A 109 -2.63 2.78 15.10
CA TYR A 109 -1.73 1.89 14.34
C TYR A 109 -2.39 0.55 14.01
N GLN A 110 -3.10 -0.04 14.98
CA GLN A 110 -3.80 -1.31 14.79
C GLN A 110 -4.89 -1.16 13.72
N GLN A 111 -5.74 -0.14 13.82
CA GLN A 111 -6.79 0.16 12.86
C GLN A 111 -6.23 0.45 11.45
N PHE A 112 -5.07 1.11 11.36
CA PHE A 112 -4.39 1.32 10.08
C PHE A 112 -3.93 0.00 9.45
N PHE A 113 -3.32 -0.92 10.21
CA PHE A 113 -2.93 -2.23 9.67
C PHE A 113 -4.14 -3.13 9.37
N ASP A 114 -5.21 -3.02 10.15
CA ASP A 114 -6.46 -3.76 9.95
C ASP A 114 -7.28 -3.21 8.77
N SER A 115 -6.91 -2.03 8.23
CA SER A 115 -7.56 -1.49 7.04
C SER A 115 -7.30 -2.28 5.75
N TYR A 116 -6.24 -3.09 5.73
CA TYR A 116 -5.90 -3.90 4.56
C TYR A 116 -6.82 -5.11 4.44
N GLU A 117 -7.50 -5.23 3.28
CA GLU A 117 -8.25 -6.44 2.95
C GLU A 117 -7.29 -7.60 2.72
N LEU A 118 -7.55 -8.76 3.33
CA LEU A 118 -6.80 -9.97 3.06
C LEU A 118 -7.36 -10.66 1.82
N VAL A 119 -6.52 -10.83 0.80
CA VAL A 119 -6.94 -11.32 -0.52
C VAL A 119 -6.33 -12.69 -0.82
N GLY A 120 -7.13 -13.56 -1.46
CA GLY A 120 -6.74 -14.88 -1.92
C GLY A 120 -6.59 -15.92 -0.80
N GLU A 121 -6.30 -17.16 -1.17
CA GLU A 121 -6.14 -18.28 -0.22
C GLU A 121 -5.02 -18.03 0.79
N ARG A 122 -4.00 -17.28 0.36
CA ARG A 122 -2.81 -16.95 1.15
C ARG A 122 -3.02 -15.79 2.12
N GLN A 123 -4.21 -15.16 2.12
CA GLN A 123 -4.59 -14.07 3.01
C GLN A 123 -3.53 -12.97 3.07
N VAL A 124 -3.06 -12.53 1.89
CA VAL A 124 -2.05 -11.47 1.79
C VAL A 124 -2.75 -10.10 1.77
N PRO A 125 -2.17 -9.06 2.39
CA PRO A 125 -2.68 -7.71 2.29
C PRO A 125 -2.84 -7.28 0.82
N GLY A 126 -4.06 -6.97 0.43
CA GLY A 126 -4.40 -6.34 -0.83
C GLY A 126 -4.50 -4.83 -0.69
N TYR A 127 -4.58 -4.15 -1.83
CA TYR A 127 -4.77 -2.70 -1.88
C TYR A 127 -3.67 -1.93 -1.14
N LEU A 128 -2.43 -2.37 -1.34
CA LEU A 128 -1.25 -1.60 -0.96
C LEU A 128 -1.10 -0.43 -1.94
N ASP A 129 -0.54 0.70 -1.49
CA ASP A 129 -0.44 1.93 -2.29
C ASP A 129 0.19 1.71 -3.68
N GLY A 130 1.23 0.89 -3.79
CA GLY A 130 1.83 0.49 -5.07
C GLY A 130 0.86 -0.28 -5.98
N GLN A 131 0.13 -1.26 -5.43
CA GLN A 131 -0.85 -2.05 -6.16
C GLN A 131 -1.99 -1.16 -6.67
N GLN A 132 -2.51 -0.30 -5.80
CA GLN A 132 -3.61 0.59 -6.11
C GLN A 132 -3.22 1.59 -7.21
N ARG A 133 -2.03 2.20 -7.09
CA ARG A 133 -1.50 3.10 -8.11
C ARG A 133 -1.38 2.42 -9.46
N MET A 134 -0.78 1.22 -9.52
CA MET A 134 -0.62 0.50 -10.79
C MET A 134 -1.99 0.17 -11.42
N ARG A 135 -2.96 -0.25 -10.61
CA ARG A 135 -4.30 -0.58 -11.10
C ARG A 135 -5.03 0.64 -11.64
N ALA A 136 -4.99 1.77 -10.94
CA ALA A 136 -5.58 3.03 -11.40
C ALA A 136 -4.94 3.49 -12.72
N SER A 137 -3.60 3.47 -12.82
CA SER A 137 -2.90 3.80 -14.07
C SER A 137 -3.25 2.86 -15.23
N ALA A 138 -3.45 1.57 -14.97
CA ALA A 138 -3.87 0.61 -15.99
C ALA A 138 -5.29 0.90 -16.50
N ILE A 139 -6.21 1.26 -15.60
CA ILE A 139 -7.57 1.67 -15.94
C ILE A 139 -7.56 2.94 -16.80
N LEU A 140 -6.76 3.96 -16.41
CA LEU A 140 -6.64 5.19 -17.19
C LEU A 140 -6.12 4.94 -18.61
N LYS A 141 -5.15 4.03 -18.78
CA LYS A 141 -4.67 3.62 -20.12
C LYS A 141 -5.73 2.87 -20.93
N ASP A 142 -6.63 2.16 -20.25
CA ASP A 142 -7.73 1.45 -20.91
C ASP A 142 -8.81 2.44 -21.37
N LEU A 143 -9.19 3.39 -20.51
CA LEU A 143 -10.07 4.52 -20.85
C LEU A 143 -9.52 5.35 -22.01
N GLU A 144 -8.22 5.66 -21.99
CA GLU A 144 -7.56 6.38 -23.07
C GLU A 144 -7.67 5.64 -24.40
N ARG A 145 -7.42 4.33 -24.43
CA ARG A 145 -7.58 3.51 -25.63
C ARG A 145 -9.03 3.48 -26.12
N GLN A 146 -9.99 3.40 -25.21
CA GLN A 146 -11.41 3.44 -25.55
C GLN A 146 -11.83 4.77 -26.17
N LEU A 147 -11.24 5.88 -25.71
CA LEU A 147 -11.50 7.23 -26.25
C LEU A 147 -10.81 7.47 -27.60
N ASP A 148 -9.57 7.00 -27.76
CA ASP A 148 -8.76 7.27 -28.96
C ASP A 148 -9.26 6.48 -30.19
N ASP A 149 -9.67 5.23 -30.02
CA ASP A 149 -10.26 4.41 -31.10
C ASP A 149 -11.36 3.47 -30.57
N PRO A 150 -12.60 3.97 -30.45
CA PRO A 150 -13.73 3.17 -29.95
C PRO A 150 -13.98 1.90 -30.77
N ASN A 151 -13.76 1.96 -32.09
CA ASN A 151 -14.03 0.85 -33.00
C ASN A 151 -12.98 -0.26 -32.85
N ALA A 152 -11.69 0.09 -32.74
CA ALA A 152 -10.64 -0.88 -32.46
C ALA A 152 -10.75 -1.44 -31.04
N TYR A 153 -11.12 -0.62 -30.06
CA TYR A 153 -11.31 -1.05 -28.69
C TYR A 153 -12.42 -2.12 -28.57
N GLN A 154 -13.58 -1.89 -29.20
CA GLN A 154 -14.67 -2.87 -29.22
C GLN A 154 -14.25 -4.20 -29.86
N LYS A 155 -13.46 -4.15 -30.96
CA LYS A 155 -12.93 -5.35 -31.63
C LYS A 155 -11.86 -6.09 -30.81
N ALA A 156 -11.05 -5.37 -30.03
CA ALA A 156 -9.96 -5.92 -29.24
C ALA A 156 -10.39 -6.51 -27.88
N SER A 157 -11.64 -6.27 -27.45
CA SER A 157 -12.20 -6.74 -26.17
C SER A 157 -12.18 -8.27 -25.95
N SER A 158 -11.72 -9.05 -26.94
CA SER A 158 -11.62 -10.52 -26.91
C SER A 158 -10.20 -11.09 -26.68
N SER A 159 -9.15 -10.27 -26.53
CA SER A 159 -7.83 -10.80 -26.16
C SER A 159 -6.95 -9.80 -25.42
N TRP A 160 -6.85 -9.95 -24.09
CA TRP A 160 -5.85 -9.24 -23.30
C TRP A 160 -4.73 -10.20 -22.91
N ASN A 161 -3.57 -10.08 -23.58
CA ASN A 161 -2.37 -10.84 -23.24
C ASN A 161 -1.46 -10.01 -22.35
N ASN A 162 -1.24 -10.52 -21.13
CA ASN A 162 -0.48 -9.89 -20.06
C ASN A 162 1.03 -9.97 -20.35
N ARG A 163 1.62 -8.94 -20.96
CA ARG A 163 3.08 -8.80 -21.03
C ARG A 163 3.60 -8.27 -19.69
N SER A 164 3.68 -9.14 -18.68
CA SER A 164 4.42 -8.84 -17.45
C SER A 164 5.89 -9.25 -17.58
N ASP A 165 6.78 -8.44 -17.00
CA ASP A 165 8.20 -8.73 -16.79
C ASP A 165 8.37 -10.03 -15.97
N ALA A 166 9.47 -10.76 -16.16
CA ALA A 166 9.77 -12.01 -15.44
C ALA A 166 9.76 -11.81 -13.92
N PHE A 167 10.23 -10.65 -13.43
CA PHE A 167 10.17 -10.29 -12.02
C PHE A 167 8.72 -10.22 -11.50
N TYR A 168 7.82 -9.53 -12.21
CA TYR A 168 6.42 -9.42 -11.78
C TYR A 168 5.65 -10.74 -11.94
N ARG A 169 6.04 -11.62 -12.88
CA ARG A 169 5.52 -12.99 -12.95
C ARG A 169 5.90 -13.80 -11.72
N SER A 170 7.15 -13.70 -11.24
CA SER A 170 7.59 -14.42 -10.04
C SER A 170 6.91 -13.94 -8.74
N LEU A 171 6.25 -12.78 -8.75
CA LEU A 171 5.54 -12.21 -7.61
C LEU A 171 4.00 -12.36 -7.71
N SER A 172 3.49 -13.12 -8.67
CA SER A 172 2.05 -13.21 -8.91
C SER A 172 1.27 -13.80 -7.72
N ASP A 173 1.90 -14.72 -6.98
CA ASP A 173 1.34 -15.33 -5.77
C ASP A 173 1.28 -14.35 -4.58
N MET A 174 2.06 -13.26 -4.63
CA MET A 174 2.07 -12.18 -3.63
C MET A 174 1.21 -10.97 -4.05
N ASN A 175 0.52 -11.04 -5.20
CA ASN A 175 -0.39 -9.99 -5.67
C ASN A 175 -1.69 -10.56 -6.28
N PRO A 176 -2.47 -11.36 -5.51
CA PRO A 176 -3.68 -12.01 -6.03
C PRO A 176 -4.76 -11.01 -6.44
N ALA A 177 -4.78 -9.80 -5.85
CA ALA A 177 -5.72 -8.74 -6.19
C ALA A 177 -5.57 -8.22 -7.64
N SER A 178 -4.40 -8.40 -8.26
CA SER A 178 -4.12 -7.89 -9.61
C SER A 178 -5.04 -8.47 -10.70
N ASN A 179 -5.56 -9.68 -10.50
CA ASN A 179 -6.42 -10.37 -11.47
C ASN A 179 -7.91 -10.31 -11.14
N LEU A 180 -8.30 -9.66 -10.04
CA LEU A 180 -9.71 -9.60 -9.65
C LEU A 180 -10.52 -8.70 -10.60
N PRO A 181 -11.80 -9.05 -10.88
CA PRO A 181 -12.71 -8.16 -11.60
C PRO A 181 -12.90 -6.82 -10.89
N LEU A 182 -13.17 -5.76 -11.65
CA LEU A 182 -13.38 -4.42 -11.09
C LEU A 182 -14.57 -4.38 -10.12
N ASP A 183 -15.63 -5.15 -10.39
CA ASP A 183 -16.81 -5.28 -9.53
C ASP A 183 -16.49 -5.93 -8.16
N THR A 184 -15.42 -6.72 -8.08
CA THR A 184 -14.92 -7.29 -6.82
C THR A 184 -14.01 -6.30 -6.09
N ILE A 185 -13.17 -5.58 -6.84
CA ILE A 185 -12.19 -4.63 -6.28
C ILE A 185 -12.88 -3.42 -5.65
N LEU A 186 -13.88 -2.82 -6.32
CA LEU A 186 -14.46 -1.56 -5.87
C LEU A 186 -15.06 -1.63 -4.45
N PRO A 187 -15.88 -2.65 -4.09
CA PRO A 187 -16.38 -2.78 -2.72
C PRO A 187 -15.27 -3.01 -1.68
N GLN A 188 -14.21 -3.73 -2.05
CA GLN A 188 -13.06 -3.99 -1.16
C GLN A 188 -12.25 -2.71 -0.88
N VAL A 189 -11.95 -1.92 -1.92
CA VAL A 189 -11.30 -0.61 -1.76
C VAL A 189 -12.18 0.34 -0.93
N LYS A 190 -13.50 0.35 -1.15
CA LYS A 190 -14.43 1.16 -0.35
C LYS A 190 -14.42 0.78 1.13
N ARG A 191 -14.32 -0.51 1.47
CA ARG A 191 -14.18 -0.94 2.88
C ARG A 191 -12.84 -0.53 3.47
N GLN A 192 -11.74 -0.67 2.74
CA GLN A 192 -10.44 -0.16 3.19
C GLN A 192 -10.51 1.36 3.49
N LEU A 193 -11.19 2.15 2.65
CA LEU A 193 -11.38 3.59 2.89
C LEU A 193 -12.16 3.88 4.18
N VAL A 194 -13.19 3.08 4.49
CA VAL A 194 -13.92 3.20 5.78
C VAL A 194 -12.98 2.94 6.95
N HIS A 195 -12.18 1.88 6.89
CA HIS A 195 -11.22 1.56 7.95
C HIS A 195 -10.09 2.58 8.07
N LEU A 196 -9.65 3.19 6.97
CA LEU A 196 -8.69 4.28 6.99
C LEU A 196 -9.27 5.55 7.60
N ASN A 197 -10.54 5.85 7.36
CA ASN A 197 -11.22 6.96 8.05
C ASN A 197 -11.30 6.72 9.56
N GLN A 198 -11.59 5.49 9.99
CA GLN A 198 -11.56 5.12 11.42
C GLN A 198 -10.14 5.27 12.01
N ALA A 199 -9.11 4.89 11.26
CA ALA A 199 -7.72 5.10 11.67
C ALA A 199 -7.36 6.60 11.75
N GLU A 200 -7.88 7.43 10.83
CA GLU A 200 -7.73 8.88 10.83
C GLU A 200 -8.36 9.50 12.08
N GLU A 201 -9.60 9.14 12.41
CA GLU A 201 -10.30 9.63 13.61
C GLU A 201 -9.54 9.31 14.91
N LEU A 202 -9.02 8.08 15.03
CA LEU A 202 -8.18 7.68 16.15
C LEU A 202 -6.85 8.47 16.16
N ALA A 203 -6.24 8.65 15.00
CA ALA A 203 -4.99 9.42 14.87
C ALA A 203 -5.18 10.89 15.25
N GLU A 204 -6.28 11.53 14.82
CA GLU A 204 -6.62 12.91 15.18
C GLU A 204 -6.91 13.05 16.68
N THR A 205 -7.61 12.07 17.26
CA THR A 205 -7.83 12.02 18.71
C THR A 205 -6.51 11.95 19.47
N ALA A 206 -5.59 11.07 19.06
CA ALA A 206 -4.26 10.98 19.67
C ALA A 206 -3.46 12.30 19.51
N LEU A 207 -3.55 12.94 18.35
CA LEU A 207 -2.83 14.19 18.06
C LEU A 207 -3.25 15.38 18.92
N ALA A 208 -4.45 15.36 19.50
CA ALA A 208 -4.91 16.40 20.42
C ALA A 208 -4.05 16.48 21.69
N ASP A 209 -3.56 15.32 22.15
CA ASP A 209 -2.78 15.21 23.39
C ASP A 209 -1.26 15.23 23.16
N LEU A 210 -0.81 15.00 21.92
CA LEU A 210 0.61 14.99 21.56
C LEU A 210 1.19 16.40 21.35
N LYS A 211 2.47 16.55 21.70
CA LYS A 211 3.23 17.81 21.55
C LYS A 211 4.59 17.56 20.91
N ASP A 212 5.21 18.64 20.44
CA ASP A 212 6.61 18.70 20.00
C ASP A 212 7.02 17.56 19.05
N THR A 213 8.08 16.83 19.42
CA THR A 213 8.67 15.76 18.61
C THR A 213 7.75 14.54 18.50
N SER A 214 6.99 14.20 19.54
CA SER A 214 6.00 13.13 19.51
C SER A 214 4.90 13.43 18.50
N LYS A 215 4.37 14.65 18.50
CA LYS A 215 3.38 15.10 17.51
C LYS A 215 3.94 15.06 16.10
N ALA A 216 5.12 15.68 15.88
CA ALA A 216 5.74 15.74 14.57
C ALA A 216 6.05 14.34 13.99
N PHE A 217 6.49 13.41 14.84
CA PHE A 217 6.74 12.03 14.44
C PHE A 217 5.43 11.29 14.14
N PHE A 218 4.39 11.44 14.95
CA PHE A 218 3.08 10.80 14.71
C PHE A 218 2.43 11.29 13.40
N GLU A 219 2.46 12.62 13.17
CA GLU A 219 2.00 13.23 11.91
C GLU A 219 2.73 12.62 10.70
N THR A 220 4.05 12.47 10.79
CA THR A 220 4.89 11.98 9.69
C THR A 220 4.75 10.48 9.48
N ASN A 221 4.68 9.68 10.55
CA ASN A 221 4.81 8.22 10.46
C ASN A 221 3.46 7.51 10.34
N LEU A 222 2.36 8.09 10.83
CA LEU A 222 1.03 7.50 10.72
C LEU A 222 0.07 8.38 9.91
N LEU A 223 -0.21 9.61 10.35
CA LEU A 223 -1.26 10.43 9.71
C LEU A 223 -0.97 10.71 8.23
N ALA A 224 0.29 11.02 7.90
CA ALA A 224 0.72 11.18 6.51
C ALA A 224 0.45 9.94 5.66
N GLN A 225 0.71 8.75 6.21
CA GLN A 225 0.53 7.48 5.50
C GLN A 225 -0.96 7.13 5.34
N ILE A 226 -1.78 7.40 6.35
CA ILE A 226 -3.24 7.29 6.28
C ILE A 226 -3.76 8.16 5.11
N HIS A 227 -3.40 9.45 5.06
CA HIS A 227 -3.87 10.32 3.98
C HIS A 227 -3.35 9.90 2.59
N ILE A 228 -2.10 9.47 2.47
CA ILE A 228 -1.55 9.00 1.20
C ILE A 228 -2.33 7.76 0.72
N LEU A 229 -2.51 6.76 1.59
CA LEU A 229 -3.21 5.53 1.25
C LEU A 229 -4.70 5.80 0.95
N SER A 230 -5.38 6.62 1.76
CA SER A 230 -6.76 7.05 1.53
C SER A 230 -6.91 7.76 0.19
N GLY A 231 -6.02 8.71 -0.12
CA GLY A 231 -6.07 9.44 -1.38
C GLY A 231 -5.81 8.55 -2.60
N VAL A 232 -4.86 7.62 -2.51
CA VAL A 232 -4.62 6.64 -3.58
C VAL A 232 -5.82 5.70 -3.75
N GLY A 233 -6.49 5.30 -2.66
CA GLY A 233 -7.68 4.47 -2.72
C GLY A 233 -8.92 5.18 -3.24
N GLN A 234 -9.12 6.44 -2.89
CA GLN A 234 -10.15 7.30 -3.49
C GLN A 234 -9.90 7.42 -5.00
N TRP A 235 -8.67 7.69 -5.42
CA TRP A 235 -8.30 7.77 -6.83
C TRP A 235 -8.59 6.47 -7.59
N LEU A 236 -8.22 5.31 -7.02
CA LEU A 236 -8.53 4.01 -7.62
C LEU A 236 -10.04 3.76 -7.72
N ALA A 237 -10.80 4.00 -6.65
CA ALA A 237 -12.25 3.78 -6.63
C ALA A 237 -12.96 4.59 -7.72
N HIS A 238 -12.61 5.87 -7.86
CA HIS A 238 -13.16 6.73 -8.89
C HIS A 238 -12.71 6.33 -10.30
N CYS A 239 -11.46 5.89 -10.49
CA CYS A 239 -11.03 5.33 -11.79
C CYS A 239 -11.86 4.09 -12.17
N ILE A 240 -12.15 3.20 -11.21
CA ILE A 240 -12.99 2.02 -11.46
C ILE A 240 -14.41 2.42 -11.84
N GLN A 241 -15.02 3.34 -11.10
CA GLN A 241 -16.37 3.83 -11.40
C GLN A 241 -16.43 4.51 -12.77
N ALA A 242 -15.42 5.32 -13.12
CA ALA A 242 -15.30 5.92 -14.45
C ALA A 242 -15.25 4.85 -15.55
N LYS A 243 -14.49 3.77 -15.33
CA LYS A 243 -14.41 2.66 -16.28
C LYS A 243 -15.73 1.90 -16.42
N GLN A 244 -16.39 1.60 -15.32
CA GLN A 244 -17.70 0.93 -15.34
C GLN A 244 -18.77 1.77 -16.04
N ALA A 245 -18.72 3.11 -15.93
CA ALA A 245 -19.59 4.02 -16.65
C ALA A 245 -19.25 4.07 -18.15
N ALA A 246 -17.97 4.21 -18.49
CA ALA A 246 -17.48 4.20 -19.87
C ALA A 246 -17.83 2.89 -20.62
N ASP A 247 -17.75 1.74 -19.95
CA ASP A 247 -18.17 0.44 -20.51
C ASP A 247 -19.67 0.37 -20.86
N LYS A 248 -20.48 1.21 -20.22
CA LYS A 248 -21.91 1.40 -20.51
C LYS A 248 -22.18 2.55 -21.48
N ASN A 249 -21.12 3.15 -22.05
CA ASN A 249 -21.16 4.38 -22.84
C ASN A 249 -21.71 5.61 -22.08
N ASP A 250 -21.71 5.57 -20.74
CA ASP A 250 -22.09 6.70 -19.90
C ASP A 250 -20.87 7.60 -19.64
N TRP A 251 -20.51 8.38 -20.65
CA TRP A 251 -19.36 9.28 -20.61
C TRP A 251 -19.58 10.49 -19.69
N ALA A 252 -20.83 10.86 -19.43
CA ALA A 252 -21.16 11.94 -18.50
C ALA A 252 -20.80 11.54 -17.06
N THR A 253 -21.22 10.35 -16.62
CA THR A 253 -20.80 9.82 -15.32
C THR A 253 -19.30 9.50 -15.29
N ALA A 254 -18.73 8.95 -16.37
CA ALA A 254 -17.29 8.70 -16.41
C ALA A 254 -16.45 9.98 -16.20
N LYS A 255 -16.90 11.10 -16.77
CA LYS A 255 -16.30 12.42 -16.58
C LYS A 255 -16.37 12.88 -15.12
N GLN A 256 -17.56 12.82 -14.51
CA GLN A 256 -17.76 13.20 -13.10
C GLN A 256 -16.86 12.39 -12.16
N GLU A 257 -16.75 11.08 -12.41
CA GLU A 257 -15.89 10.20 -11.63
C GLU A 257 -14.40 10.56 -11.81
N LEU A 258 -13.94 10.89 -13.02
CA LEU A 258 -12.56 11.36 -13.23
C LEU A 258 -12.28 12.73 -12.58
N GLU A 259 -13.27 13.61 -12.47
CA GLU A 259 -13.16 14.85 -11.70
C GLU A 259 -12.96 14.55 -10.21
N GLN A 260 -13.73 13.61 -9.64
CA GLN A 260 -13.52 13.14 -8.27
C GLN A 260 -12.17 12.44 -8.09
N ALA A 261 -11.73 11.66 -9.08
CA ALA A 261 -10.41 11.03 -9.11
C ALA A 261 -9.28 12.06 -9.02
N LEU A 262 -9.44 13.25 -9.59
CA LEU A 262 -8.49 14.36 -9.44
C LEU A 262 -8.54 14.99 -8.05
N LEU A 263 -9.73 15.14 -7.46
CA LEU A 263 -9.88 15.68 -6.10
C LEU A 263 -9.16 14.82 -5.06
N ALA A 264 -9.10 13.50 -5.26
CA ALA A 264 -8.37 12.57 -4.40
C ALA A 264 -6.88 12.92 -4.23
N PHE A 265 -6.26 13.57 -5.23
CA PHE A 265 -4.86 14.04 -5.11
C PHE A 265 -4.69 15.14 -4.07
N THR A 266 -5.76 15.82 -3.65
CA THR A 266 -5.72 16.78 -2.53
C THR A 266 -5.40 16.05 -1.23
N THR A 267 -6.03 14.91 -0.98
CA THR A 267 -5.77 14.04 0.18
C THR A 267 -4.33 13.50 0.14
N ILE A 268 -3.88 13.04 -1.04
CA ILE A 268 -2.49 12.58 -1.24
C ILE A 268 -1.49 13.70 -0.90
N LYS A 269 -1.72 14.91 -1.42
CA LYS A 269 -0.85 16.07 -1.17
C LYS A 269 -0.86 16.50 0.30
N LYS A 270 -2.01 16.43 1.00
CA LYS A 270 -2.10 16.65 2.45
C LYS A 270 -1.16 15.71 3.19
N GLY A 271 -1.19 14.42 2.88
CA GLY A 271 -0.27 13.43 3.47
C GLY A 271 1.20 13.69 3.14
N GLN A 272 1.50 14.00 1.87
CA GLN A 272 2.87 14.34 1.46
C GLN A 272 3.40 15.59 2.18
N GLN A 273 2.58 16.63 2.37
CA GLN A 273 2.96 17.85 3.09
C GLN A 273 3.26 17.59 4.58
N LEU A 274 2.52 16.67 5.22
CA LEU A 274 2.80 16.28 6.61
C LEU A 274 4.21 15.68 6.76
N ALA A 275 4.62 14.85 5.80
CA ALA A 275 5.94 14.24 5.80
C ALA A 275 7.04 15.15 5.20
N ALA A 276 6.73 16.07 4.31
CA ALA A 276 7.72 16.91 3.62
C ALA A 276 7.97 18.24 4.36
N LYS A 277 8.48 18.17 5.60
CA LYS A 277 8.78 19.35 6.45
C LYS A 277 10.27 19.47 6.79
N GLY A 278 10.75 20.70 7.01
CA GLY A 278 12.11 21.00 7.47
C GLY A 278 13.18 20.43 6.54
N LYS A 279 14.16 19.70 7.10
CA LYS A 279 15.21 19.02 6.31
C LYS A 279 14.68 18.01 5.27
N TRP A 280 13.39 17.68 5.34
CA TRP A 280 12.71 16.75 4.44
C TRP A 280 11.73 17.40 3.47
N GLN A 281 11.77 18.73 3.31
CA GLN A 281 10.87 19.47 2.42
C GLN A 281 10.81 18.93 0.98
N ASP A 282 11.89 18.30 0.51
CA ASP A 282 12.02 17.77 -0.85
C ASP A 282 11.86 16.24 -0.92
N TRP A 283 11.36 15.60 0.14
CA TRP A 283 11.37 14.13 0.27
C TRP A 283 10.76 13.39 -0.92
N TYR A 284 9.66 13.89 -1.49
CA TYR A 284 8.98 13.26 -2.62
C TYR A 284 9.40 13.78 -4.00
N ARG A 285 10.30 14.79 -4.08
CA ARG A 285 10.70 15.42 -5.36
C ARG A 285 11.29 14.42 -6.35
N GLY A 286 12.01 13.42 -5.86
CA GLY A 286 12.69 12.39 -6.65
C GLY A 286 11.93 11.08 -6.81
N ASP A 287 10.68 10.99 -6.35
CA ASP A 287 9.92 9.74 -6.41
C ASP A 287 9.47 9.40 -7.84
N LYS A 288 10.28 8.59 -8.50
CA LYS A 288 10.01 8.05 -9.84
C LYS A 288 9.19 6.76 -9.81
N LYS A 289 9.01 6.13 -8.63
CA LYS A 289 8.32 4.86 -8.48
C LYS A 289 6.82 5.12 -8.45
N MET A 290 6.29 5.68 -7.37
CA MET A 290 4.86 6.01 -7.34
C MET A 290 4.53 7.10 -8.35
N ASN A 291 5.41 8.10 -8.47
CA ASN A 291 5.31 9.20 -9.44
C ASN A 291 3.88 9.76 -9.52
N LEU A 292 3.35 10.12 -8.35
CA LEU A 292 2.00 10.64 -8.20
C LEU A 292 1.74 11.90 -9.04
N PRO A 293 2.71 12.82 -9.27
CA PRO A 293 2.50 13.92 -10.22
C PRO A 293 2.19 13.45 -11.64
N SER A 294 2.87 12.41 -12.14
CA SER A 294 2.56 11.84 -13.46
C SER A 294 1.20 11.16 -13.49
N ALA A 295 0.80 10.51 -12.40
CA ALA A 295 -0.53 9.89 -12.28
C ALA A 295 -1.66 10.95 -12.30
N GLU A 296 -1.45 12.07 -11.60
CA GLU A 296 -2.37 13.21 -11.63
C GLU A 296 -2.47 13.79 -13.05
N ALA A 297 -1.34 14.02 -13.70
CA ALA A 297 -1.29 14.52 -15.08
C ALA A 297 -1.99 13.58 -16.08
N GLN A 298 -1.78 12.26 -15.94
CA GLN A 298 -2.48 11.26 -16.76
C GLN A 298 -3.99 11.32 -16.54
N THR A 299 -4.44 11.43 -15.29
CA THR A 299 -5.87 11.55 -14.96
C THR A 299 -6.48 12.79 -15.63
N LYS A 300 -5.78 13.94 -15.57
CA LYS A 300 -6.20 15.19 -16.25
C LYS A 300 -6.28 15.01 -17.76
N ALA A 301 -5.28 14.36 -18.36
CA ALA A 301 -5.23 14.14 -19.81
C ALA A 301 -6.41 13.29 -20.29
N VAL A 302 -6.73 12.19 -19.58
CA VAL A 302 -7.88 11.34 -19.92
C VAL A 302 -9.20 12.11 -19.74
N LEU A 303 -9.35 12.86 -18.65
CA LEU A 303 -10.53 13.68 -18.41
C LEU A 303 -10.79 14.68 -19.54
N LEU A 304 -9.74 15.37 -20.02
CA LEU A 304 -9.84 16.34 -21.12
C LEU A 304 -10.23 15.72 -22.47
N LYS A 305 -9.99 14.42 -22.66
CA LYS A 305 -10.38 13.69 -23.88
C LYS A 305 -11.86 13.34 -23.92
N ILE A 306 -12.54 13.29 -22.76
CA ILE A 306 -14.00 13.08 -22.74
C ILE A 306 -14.66 14.36 -23.24
N LYS A 307 -15.22 14.31 -24.47
CA LYS A 307 -15.92 15.44 -25.10
C LYS A 307 -17.05 15.93 -24.20
N GLN A 308 -17.27 17.25 -24.19
CA GLN A 308 -18.45 17.85 -23.56
C GLN A 308 -19.73 17.41 -24.27
#